data_AF-A0A6V8KNK0-F1
#
_entry.id   AF-A0A6V8KNK0-F1
#
_cell.length_a   1.000
_cell.length_b   1.000
_cell.length_c   1.000
_cell.angle_alpha   90.00
_cell.angle_beta   90.00
_cell.angle_gamma   90.00
#
_symmetry.space_group_name_H-M   'P 1'
#
loop_
_entity.id
_entity.type
_entity.pdbx_description
1 polymer ?
#
loop_
_entity_poly.entity_id
_entity_poly.type
_entity_poly.pdbx_seq_one_letter_code
_entity_poly.pdbx_strand_id
1 'polypeptide(L)'
;MLLGLTALVAWLIIAHDLWEKPDPHTPPELARMFNWGTTLTLTLATAVAYVALFVGTALAAALLIDTSVLEQTLQRPAHATDYLTLAWIISSLATVGGAIGSGLEDEETVRAAAYGYHPEHDGWQDQTDR
;
A
#
# COMPACT_ATOMS: atom_id res chain seq x y z
N MET A 1 3.41 -1.02 -13.54
CA MET A 1 2.09 -1.60 -13.17
C MET A 1 2.26 -2.88 -12.35
N LEU A 2 2.67 -4.00 -12.97
CA LEU A 2 2.72 -5.30 -12.28
C LEU A 2 3.64 -5.26 -11.06
N LEU A 3 4.88 -4.77 -11.20
CA LEU A 3 5.84 -4.72 -10.08
C LEU A 3 5.35 -3.92 -8.86
N GLY A 4 4.78 -2.73 -9.05
CA GLY A 4 4.29 -1.91 -7.93
C GLY A 4 3.04 -2.50 -7.26
N LEU A 5 2.14 -3.08 -8.05
CA LEU A 5 0.92 -3.71 -7.55
C LEU A 5 1.24 -5.03 -6.85
N THR A 6 2.15 -5.85 -7.39
CA THR A 6 2.64 -7.06 -6.73
C THR A 6 3.45 -6.74 -5.48
N ALA A 7 4.23 -5.66 -5.49
CA ALA A 7 4.98 -5.24 -4.31
C ALA A 7 4.05 -4.78 -3.18
N LEU A 8 3.01 -3.98 -3.48
CA LEU A 8 2.06 -3.53 -2.46
C LEU A 8 1.22 -4.70 -1.91
N VAL A 9 0.74 -5.59 -2.79
CA VAL A 9 -0.03 -6.79 -2.38
C VAL A 9 0.85 -7.74 -1.56
N ALA A 10 2.08 -8.02 -2.01
CA ALA A 10 3.01 -8.85 -1.25
C ALA A 10 3.38 -8.20 0.09
N TRP A 11 3.59 -6.88 0.12
CA TRP A 11 3.87 -6.13 1.34
C TRP A 11 2.73 -6.23 2.34
N LEU A 12 1.48 -6.01 1.91
CA LEU A 12 0.31 -6.14 2.79
C LEU A 12 0.16 -7.56 3.36
N ILE A 13 0.35 -8.59 2.53
CA ILE A 13 0.28 -9.99 2.98
C ILE A 13 1.37 -10.30 4.01
N ILE A 14 2.59 -9.81 3.80
CA ILE A 14 3.74 -10.08 4.68
C ILE A 14 3.68 -9.24 5.96
N ALA A 15 3.34 -7.95 5.84
CA ALA A 15 3.41 -6.99 6.93
C ALA A 15 2.29 -7.16 7.96
N HIS A 16 1.16 -7.75 7.60
CA HIS A 16 0.02 -7.91 8.51
C HIS A 16 -0.25 -9.38 8.89
N ASP A 17 0.65 -10.30 8.54
CA ASP A 17 0.57 -11.76 8.81
C ASP A 17 -0.84 -12.34 8.60
N LEU A 18 -1.49 -11.91 7.52
CA LEU A 18 -2.90 -12.22 7.22
C LEU A 18 -3.14 -13.68 6.84
N TRP A 19 -2.11 -14.52 6.96
CA TRP A 19 -2.17 -15.93 6.63
C TRP A 19 -2.63 -16.72 7.85
N GLU A 20 -3.94 -16.89 7.98
CA GLU A 20 -4.54 -17.70 9.03
C GLU A 20 -4.07 -19.16 8.88
N LYS A 21 -3.43 -19.71 9.92
CA LYS A 21 -2.95 -21.09 9.96
C LYS A 21 -4.01 -21.98 10.61
N PRO A 22 -4.15 -23.26 10.21
CA PRO A 22 -5.10 -24.18 10.83
C PRO A 22 -4.77 -24.37 12.32
N ASP A 23 -5.74 -24.09 13.19
CA ASP A 23 -5.71 -24.31 14.64
C ASP A 23 -6.78 -25.35 15.00
N PRO A 24 -6.67 -26.14 16.09
CA PRO A 24 -7.72 -27.03 16.61
C PRO A 24 -9.16 -26.49 16.57
N HIS A 25 -9.37 -25.17 16.64
CA HIS A 25 -10.69 -24.55 16.57
C HIS A 25 -11.13 -24.11 15.16
N THR A 26 -10.22 -24.07 14.17
CA THR A 26 -10.49 -23.59 12.81
C THR A 26 -10.14 -24.67 11.79
N PRO A 27 -11.14 -25.34 11.18
CA PRO A 27 -10.86 -26.34 10.16
C PRO A 27 -10.11 -25.72 8.97
N PRO A 28 -9.18 -26.46 8.34
CA PRO A 28 -8.28 -25.95 7.31
C PRO A 28 -9.03 -25.38 6.08
N GLU A 29 -10.25 -25.84 5.84
CA GLU A 29 -11.10 -25.36 4.76
C GLU A 29 -11.68 -23.97 5.03
N LEU A 30 -12.08 -23.69 6.29
CA LEU A 30 -12.52 -22.36 6.72
C LEU A 30 -11.36 -21.36 6.69
N ALA A 31 -10.18 -21.75 7.22
CA ALA A 31 -8.98 -20.91 7.18
C ALA A 31 -8.62 -20.53 5.73
N ARG A 32 -8.74 -21.47 4.79
CA ARG A 32 -8.50 -21.21 3.36
C ARG A 32 -9.51 -20.23 2.76
N MET A 33 -10.81 -20.36 3.08
CA MET A 33 -11.84 -19.45 2.59
C MET A 33 -11.64 -18.02 3.11
N PHE A 34 -11.26 -17.86 4.39
CA PHE A 34 -10.92 -16.56 4.96
C PHE A 34 -9.71 -15.94 4.27
N ASN A 35 -8.62 -16.69 4.08
CA ASN A 35 -7.44 -16.20 3.39
C ASN A 35 -7.74 -15.74 1.96
N TRP A 36 -8.65 -16.42 1.25
CA TRP A 36 -9.13 -15.99 -0.07
C TRP A 36 -9.93 -14.68 -0.01
N GLY A 37 -10.87 -14.56 0.94
CA GLY A 37 -11.66 -13.33 1.12
C GLY A 37 -10.78 -12.13 1.44
N THR A 38 -9.82 -12.30 2.35
CA THR A 38 -8.82 -11.29 2.71
C THR A 38 -7.96 -10.89 1.51
N THR A 39 -7.41 -11.87 0.78
CA THR A 39 -6.58 -11.61 -0.41
C THR A 39 -7.35 -10.85 -1.49
N LEU A 40 -8.58 -11.26 -1.76
CA LEU A 40 -9.45 -10.61 -2.75
C LEU A 40 -9.75 -9.16 -2.36
N THR A 41 -10.12 -8.94 -1.09
CA THR A 41 -10.47 -7.61 -0.59
C THR A 41 -9.27 -6.67 -0.62
N LEU A 42 -8.10 -7.13 -0.19
CA LEU A 42 -6.86 -6.34 -0.23
C LEU A 42 -6.40 -6.03 -1.65
N THR A 43 -6.52 -7.00 -2.56
CA THR A 43 -6.20 -6.80 -3.97
C THR A 43 -7.11 -5.72 -4.57
N LEU A 44 -8.41 -5.78 -4.29
CA LEU A 44 -9.38 -4.80 -4.76
C LEU A 44 -9.11 -3.41 -4.18
N ALA A 45 -8.92 -3.30 -2.86
CA ALA A 45 -8.63 -2.04 -2.18
C ALA A 45 -7.35 -1.38 -2.74
N THR A 46 -6.29 -2.18 -2.89
CA THR A 46 -5.02 -1.76 -3.48
C THR A 46 -5.18 -1.30 -4.93
N ALA A 47 -5.94 -2.04 -5.74
CA ALA A 47 -6.18 -1.68 -7.13
C ALA A 47 -6.93 -0.34 -7.24
N VAL A 48 -7.94 -0.12 -6.41
CA VAL A 48 -8.69 1.15 -6.35
C VAL A 48 -7.78 2.31 -5.94
N ALA A 49 -6.96 2.12 -4.89
CA ALA A 49 -6.01 3.14 -4.45
C ALA A 49 -4.99 3.50 -5.55
N TYR A 50 -4.45 2.50 -6.26
CA TYR A 50 -3.53 2.72 -7.39
C TYR A 50 -4.21 3.50 -8.52
N VAL A 51 -5.45 3.16 -8.87
CA VAL A 51 -6.20 3.89 -9.91
C VAL A 51 -6.41 5.35 -9.51
N ALA A 52 -6.77 5.63 -8.26
CA ALA A 52 -6.91 6.99 -7.76
C ALA A 52 -5.58 7.77 -7.84
N LEU A 53 -4.47 7.15 -7.42
CA LEU A 53 -3.12 7.71 -7.52
C LEU A 53 -2.72 7.98 -8.98
N PHE A 54 -2.96 7.04 -9.87
CA PHE A 54 -2.66 7.17 -11.29
C PHE A 54 -3.45 8.32 -11.93
N VAL A 55 -4.76 8.39 -11.68
CA VAL A 55 -5.62 9.47 -12.19
C VAL A 55 -5.16 10.82 -11.63
N GLY A 56 -4.90 10.92 -10.33
CA GLY A 56 -4.40 12.14 -9.72
C GLY A 56 -3.06 12.60 -10.32
N THR A 57 -2.15 11.66 -10.56
CA THR A 57 -0.85 11.93 -11.17
C THR A 57 -0.99 12.35 -12.64
N ALA A 58 -1.89 11.71 -13.40
CA ALA A 58 -2.15 12.06 -14.78
C ALA A 58 -2.77 13.46 -14.90
N LEU A 59 -3.70 13.81 -14.01
CA LEU A 59 -4.27 15.15 -13.92
C LEU A 59 -3.20 16.17 -13.55
N ALA A 60 -2.35 15.87 -12.56
CA ALA A 60 -1.23 16.73 -12.21
C ALA A 60 -0.27 16.93 -13.40
N ALA A 61 0.09 15.86 -14.11
CA ALA A 61 0.93 15.96 -15.30
C ALA A 61 0.27 16.84 -16.38
N ALA A 62 -1.03 16.67 -16.63
CA ALA A 62 -1.76 17.47 -17.62
C ALA A 62 -1.94 18.95 -17.22
N LEU A 63 -2.01 19.26 -15.92
CA LEU A 63 -2.20 20.62 -15.42
C LEU A 63 -0.88 21.38 -15.20
N LEU A 64 0.19 20.68 -14.82
CA LEU A 64 1.48 21.29 -14.48
C LEU A 64 2.50 21.26 -15.63
N ILE A 65 2.39 20.31 -16.57
CA ILE A 65 3.36 20.18 -17.66
C ILE A 65 2.79 20.81 -18.92
N ASP A 66 3.41 21.91 -19.37
CA ASP A 66 3.13 22.49 -20.68
C ASP A 66 3.57 21.54 -21.80
N THR A 67 2.69 21.35 -22.80
CA THR A 67 2.97 20.51 -23.97
C THR A 67 4.24 20.91 -24.69
N SER A 68 4.57 22.21 -24.74
CA SER A 68 5.80 22.71 -25.35
C SER A 68 7.07 22.24 -24.64
N VAL A 69 7.03 22.12 -23.30
CA VAL A 69 8.15 21.59 -22.50
C VAL A 69 8.34 20.11 -22.78
N LEU A 70 7.24 19.36 -22.88
CA LEU A 70 7.27 17.94 -23.18
C LEU A 70 7.76 17.68 -24.61
N GLU A 71 7.29 18.46 -25.59
CA GLU A 71 7.75 18.40 -26.99
C GLU A 71 9.23 18.72 -27.13
N GLN A 72 9.71 19.76 -26.44
CA GLN A 72 11.11 20.12 -26.44
C GLN A 72 11.98 19.03 -25.81
N THR A 73 11.47 18.34 -24.78
CA THR A 73 12.19 17.24 -24.12
C THR A 73 12.23 15.99 -25.01
N LEU A 74 11.11 15.63 -25.63
CA LEU A 74 11.02 14.44 -26.48
C LEU A 74 11.55 14.65 -27.90
N GLN A 75 11.81 15.89 -28.32
CA GLN A 75 12.19 16.26 -29.68
C GLN A 75 11.17 15.75 -30.73
N ARG A 76 9.91 15.58 -30.32
CA ARG A 76 8.78 15.16 -31.16
C ARG A 76 7.48 15.72 -30.58
N PRO A 77 6.38 15.78 -31.37
CA PRO A 77 5.06 16.15 -30.87
C PRO A 77 4.68 15.27 -29.67
N ALA A 78 4.18 15.92 -28.62
CA ALA A 78 3.77 15.23 -27.41
C ALA A 78 2.35 14.69 -27.60
N HIS A 79 2.15 13.43 -27.25
CA HIS A 79 0.85 12.78 -27.33
C HIS A 79 0.31 12.50 -25.94
N ALA A 80 -1.01 12.30 -25.81
CA ALA A 80 -1.65 11.93 -24.55
C ALA A 80 -0.99 10.69 -23.90
N THR A 81 -0.52 9.74 -24.70
CA THR A 81 0.18 8.54 -24.26
C THR A 81 1.47 8.84 -23.49
N ASP A 82 2.14 9.96 -23.79
CA ASP A 82 3.38 10.36 -23.10
C ASP A 82 3.07 10.79 -21.66
N TYR A 83 1.99 11.55 -21.46
CA TYR A 83 1.47 11.90 -20.13
C TYR A 83 1.01 10.66 -19.35
N LEU A 84 0.32 9.71 -20.01
CA LEU A 84 -0.06 8.45 -19.37
C LEU A 84 1.18 7.66 -18.93
N THR A 85 2.24 7.64 -19.74
CA THR A 85 3.49 6.92 -19.41
C THR A 85 4.20 7.58 -18.23
N LEU A 86 4.27 8.91 -18.18
CA LEU A 86 4.80 9.65 -17.05
C LEU A 86 4.01 9.37 -15.78
N ALA A 87 2.68 9.52 -15.85
CA ALA A 87 1.79 9.24 -14.74
C ALA A 87 1.95 7.80 -14.24
N TRP A 88 2.16 6.85 -15.15
CA TRP A 88 2.37 5.45 -14.83
C TRP A 88 3.67 5.19 -14.06
N ILE A 89 4.78 5.81 -14.50
CA ILE A 89 6.08 5.68 -13.84
C ILE A 89 6.04 6.33 -12.45
N ILE A 90 5.54 7.56 -12.37
CA ILE A 90 5.46 8.33 -11.11
C ILE A 90 4.55 7.63 -10.11
N SER A 91 3.35 7.20 -10.51
CA SER A 91 2.43 6.47 -9.62
C SER A 91 3.02 5.14 -9.14
N SER A 92 3.75 4.42 -10.00
CA SER A 92 4.45 3.19 -9.59
C SER A 92 5.52 3.47 -8.53
N LEU A 93 6.31 4.53 -8.72
CA LEU A 93 7.33 4.95 -7.74
C LEU A 93 6.69 5.43 -6.42
N ALA A 94 5.62 6.22 -6.50
CA ALA A 94 4.85 6.68 -5.35
C ALA A 94 4.25 5.50 -4.55
N THR A 95 3.82 4.43 -5.23
CA THR A 95 3.32 3.22 -4.57
C THR A 95 4.42 2.53 -3.75
N VAL A 96 5.64 2.44 -4.29
CA VAL A 96 6.80 1.89 -3.56
C VAL A 96 7.15 2.78 -2.36
N GLY A 97 7.16 4.10 -2.55
CA GLY A 97 7.37 5.06 -1.46
C GLY A 97 6.30 4.96 -0.37
N GLY A 98 5.03 4.77 -0.75
CA GLY A 98 3.92 4.56 0.18
C GLY A 98 4.05 3.26 0.97
N ALA A 99 4.48 2.17 0.34
CA ALA A 99 4.75 0.90 1.03
C ALA A 99 5.86 1.06 2.09
N ILE A 100 6.97 1.70 1.71
CA ILE A 100 8.08 1.98 2.63
C ILE A 100 7.62 2.89 3.77
N GLY A 101 6.85 3.95 3.45
CA GLY A 101 6.30 4.87 4.45
C GLY A 101 5.38 4.18 5.45
N SER A 102 4.51 3.28 4.97
CA SER A 102 3.58 2.53 5.84
C SER A 102 4.30 1.61 6.84
N GLY A 103 5.51 1.14 6.52
CA GLY A 103 6.32 0.34 7.43
C GLY A 103 7.04 1.14 8.52
N LEU A 104 7.05 2.48 8.41
CA LEU A 104 7.64 3.38 9.40
C LEU A 104 6.59 3.91 10.39
N GLU A 105 5.32 3.62 10.19
CA GLU A 105 4.25 3.96 11.13
C GLU A 105 4.15 2.92 12.24
N ASP A 106 4.06 3.40 13.48
CA ASP A 106 3.86 2.58 14.66
C ASP A 106 2.37 2.32 14.88
N GLU A 107 1.94 1.05 14.76
CA GLU A 107 0.52 0.66 14.86
C GLU A 107 -0.10 1.03 16.21
N GLU A 108 0.69 1.00 17.29
CA GLU A 108 0.23 1.31 18.63
C GLU A 108 -0.12 2.79 18.77
N THR A 109 0.72 3.65 18.19
CA THR A 109 0.50 5.10 18.10
C THR A 109 -0.71 5.44 17.21
N VAL A 110 -0.88 4.77 16.07
CA VAL A 110 -2.05 4.98 15.19
C VAL A 110 -3.34 4.54 15.90
N ARG A 111 -3.34 3.39 16.58
CA ARG A 111 -4.49 2.91 17.36
C ARG A 111 -4.79 3.82 18.54
N ALA A 112 -3.77 4.35 19.21
CA ALA A 112 -3.92 5.31 20.28
C ALA A 112 -4.58 6.61 19.80
N ALA A 113 -4.16 7.14 18.65
CA ALA A 113 -4.74 8.35 18.08
C ALA A 113 -6.17 8.15 17.54
N ALA A 114 -6.44 7.01 16.89
CA ALA A 114 -7.74 6.73 16.28
C ALA A 114 -8.82 6.34 17.31
N TYR A 115 -8.44 5.58 18.34
CA TYR A 115 -9.38 5.03 19.32
C TYR A 115 -9.21 5.58 20.74
N GLY A 116 -8.23 6.46 20.99
CA GLY A 116 -7.91 6.93 22.34
C GLY A 116 -7.27 5.86 23.23
N TYR A 117 -6.79 4.77 22.64
CA TYR A 117 -6.14 3.66 23.35
C TYR A 117 -4.81 4.12 23.96
N HIS A 118 -4.54 3.80 25.23
CA HIS A 118 -3.24 4.05 25.84
C HIS A 118 -2.65 2.69 26.18
N PRO A 119 -1.60 2.23 25.48
CA PRO A 119 -0.96 0.96 25.84
C PRO A 119 -0.36 1.07 27.23
N GLU A 120 -0.72 0.13 28.11
CA GLU A 120 -0.07 -0.01 29.41
C GLU A 120 1.36 -0.50 29.16
N HIS A 121 2.33 0.33 29.51
CA HIS A 121 3.75 0.02 29.39
C HIS A 121 4.06 -1.13 30.36
N ASP A 122 4.15 -2.37 29.87
CA ASP A 122 4.48 -3.54 30.69
C ASP A 122 5.96 -3.49 31.08
N GLY A 123 6.23 -2.65 32.08
CA GLY A 123 7.53 -2.43 32.69
C GLY A 123 7.56 -3.08 34.07
N TRP A 124 8.25 -4.22 34.14
CA TRP A 124 8.88 -4.81 35.33
C TRP A 124 7.96 -5.42 36.39
N GLN A 125 7.66 -6.72 36.27
CA GLN A 125 7.57 -7.63 37.41
C GLN A 125 8.06 -9.04 37.03
N ASP A 126 9.36 -9.30 37.21
CA ASP A 126 9.81 -10.51 37.92
C ASP A 126 11.30 -10.44 38.26
N GLN A 127 11.62 -9.62 39.26
CA GLN A 127 12.82 -9.77 40.06
C GLN A 127 12.43 -9.68 41.53
N THR A 128 11.43 -10.46 41.94
CA THR A 128 11.15 -10.71 43.36
C THR A 128 10.49 -12.06 43.52
N ASP A 129 11.21 -13.13 43.21
CA ASP A 129 11.06 -14.35 44.01
C ASP A 129 12.44 -14.93 44.29
N ARG A 130 12.72 -14.99 45.60
CA ARG A 130 13.95 -15.50 46.22
C ARG A 130 13.88 -17.01 46.38
#